data_AF-A0A378I0Q9-F1
#
_entry.id   AF-A0A378I0Q9-F1
#
_cell.length_a   1.000
_cell.length_b   1.000
_cell.length_c   1.000
_cell.angle_alpha   90.00
_cell.angle_beta   90.00
_cell.angle_gamma   90.00
#
_symmetry.space_group_name_H-M   'P 1'
#
loop_
_entity.id
_entity.type
_entity.pdbx_description
1 polymer ?
#
loop_
_entity_poly.entity_id
_entity_poly.type
_entity_poly.pdbx_seq_one_letter_code
_entity_poly.pdbx_strand_id
1 'polypeptide(L)'
;MNDNEEPKTPDNNFPYKTTVFLSTSLAIYGLMRRGNYRAAFLFYSKGGGGLNLYQQQNNLSKRIFAIDYHPFWDKKAKESVWRLHYHRGETNSEIKKHRPYQGGW
;
A
#
# COMPACT_ATOMS: atom_id res chain seq x y z
N MET A 1 52.46 7.47 -21.82
CA MET A 1 51.01 7.57 -22.04
C MET A 1 50.38 6.45 -21.26
N ASN A 2 49.68 6.76 -20.18
CA ASN A 2 48.99 5.77 -19.35
C ASN A 2 47.56 5.63 -19.88
N ASP A 3 47.23 4.43 -20.31
CA ASP A 3 45.87 4.06 -20.69
C ASP A 3 45.05 3.84 -19.41
N ASN A 4 44.31 4.86 -19.00
CA ASN A 4 43.31 4.72 -17.96
C ASN A 4 42.08 4.05 -18.59
N GLU A 5 42.02 2.72 -18.54
CA GLU A 5 40.77 2.01 -18.80
C GLU A 5 39.77 2.33 -17.68
N GLU A 6 38.68 3.00 -18.06
CA GLU A 6 37.52 3.21 -17.21
C GLU A 6 36.95 1.85 -16.77
N PRO A 7 36.64 1.63 -15.48
CA PRO A 7 36.02 0.39 -15.04
C PRO A 7 34.61 0.31 -15.62
N LYS A 8 34.39 -0.62 -16.56
CA LYS A 8 33.07 -0.97 -17.07
C LYS A 8 32.22 -1.43 -15.89
N THR A 9 31.29 -0.60 -15.46
CA THR A 9 30.24 -1.00 -14.52
C THR A 9 29.42 -2.13 -15.15
N PRO A 10 29.24 -3.26 -14.47
CA PRO A 10 28.42 -4.34 -15.00
C PRO A 10 26.99 -3.81 -15.14
N ASP A 11 26.48 -3.84 -16.37
CA ASP A 11 25.11 -3.45 -16.71
C ASP A 11 24.14 -4.51 -16.15
N ASN A 12 23.75 -4.33 -14.89
CA ASN A 12 22.90 -5.25 -14.13
C ASN A 12 21.40 -5.16 -14.53
N ASN A 13 21.10 -4.84 -15.79
CA ASN A 13 19.74 -4.57 -16.29
C ASN A 13 18.98 -5.81 -16.80
N PHE A 14 19.37 -7.04 -16.42
CA PHE A 14 18.65 -8.28 -16.74
C PHE A 14 17.92 -8.85 -15.51
N PRO A 15 16.77 -9.52 -15.67
CA PRO A 15 15.43 -9.05 -15.31
C PRO A 15 15.15 -9.03 -13.79
N TYR A 16 16.07 -8.55 -12.95
CA TYR A 16 15.95 -8.56 -11.49
C TYR A 16 14.63 -7.95 -11.01
N LYS A 17 14.22 -6.81 -11.59
CA LYS A 17 12.95 -6.15 -11.28
C LYS A 17 11.75 -7.05 -11.60
N THR A 18 11.77 -7.70 -12.76
CA THR A 18 10.69 -8.62 -13.19
C THR A 18 10.66 -9.86 -12.31
N THR A 19 11.81 -10.45 -11.98
CA THR A 19 11.90 -11.62 -11.10
C THR A 19 11.41 -11.29 -9.69
N VAL A 20 11.82 -10.14 -9.13
CA VAL A 20 11.35 -9.67 -7.82
C VAL A 20 9.85 -9.41 -7.85
N PHE A 21 9.34 -8.78 -8.91
CA PHE A 21 7.91 -8.54 -9.06
C PHE A 21 7.13 -9.86 -9.11
N LEU A 22 7.52 -10.79 -9.99
CA LEU A 22 6.85 -12.08 -10.15
C LEU A 22 6.89 -12.93 -8.89
N SER A 23 8.05 -13.03 -8.23
CA SER A 23 8.18 -13.81 -6.99
C SER A 23 7.34 -13.21 -5.86
N THR A 24 7.33 -11.88 -5.74
CA THR A 24 6.49 -11.16 -4.76
C THR A 24 5.00 -11.36 -5.06
N SER A 25 4.58 -11.26 -6.32
CA SER A 25 3.19 -11.50 -6.72
C SER A 25 2.75 -12.92 -6.41
N LEU A 26 3.59 -13.93 -6.69
CA LEU A 26 3.30 -15.33 -6.37
C LEU A 26 3.21 -15.57 -4.86
N ALA A 27 4.09 -14.97 -4.07
CA ALA A 27 4.05 -15.07 -2.61
C ALA A 27 2.75 -14.45 -2.05
N ILE A 28 2.36 -13.26 -2.52
CA ILE A 28 1.10 -12.60 -2.15
C ILE A 28 -0.10 -13.48 -2.54
N TYR A 29 -0.11 -14.02 -3.76
CA TYR A 29 -1.17 -14.91 -4.22
C TYR A 29 -1.28 -16.17 -3.35
N GLY A 30 -0.15 -16.78 -2.99
CA GLY A 30 -0.11 -17.93 -2.09
C GLY A 30 -0.68 -17.63 -0.71
N LEU A 31 -0.32 -16.48 -0.12
CA LEU A 31 -0.87 -16.02 1.16
C LEU A 31 -2.38 -15.78 1.10
N MET A 32 -2.88 -15.22 0.00
CA MET A 32 -4.32 -15.05 -0.21
C MET A 32 -5.05 -16.38 -0.39
N ARG A 33 -4.48 -17.31 -1.18
CA ARG A 33 -5.09 -18.63 -1.45
C ARG A 33 -5.16 -19.52 -0.21
N ARG A 34 -4.22 -19.38 0.73
CA ARG A 34 -4.25 -20.09 2.02
C ARG A 34 -5.42 -19.65 2.92
N GLY A 35 -6.14 -18.59 2.56
CA GLY A 35 -7.36 -18.12 3.23
C GLY A 35 -7.10 -17.22 4.44
N ASN A 36 -5.85 -17.02 4.84
CA ASN A 36 -5.50 -16.22 6.01
C ASN A 36 -5.51 -14.72 5.73
N TYR A 37 -5.38 -14.31 4.47
CA TYR A 37 -5.38 -12.92 4.06
C TYR A 37 -6.38 -12.67 2.94
N ARG A 38 -7.07 -11.53 3.00
CA ARG A 38 -7.99 -11.08 1.96
C ARG A 38 -7.70 -9.62 1.62
N ALA A 39 -7.86 -9.27 0.36
CA ALA A 39 -7.78 -7.90 -0.11
C ALA A 39 -9.14 -7.50 -0.69
N ALA A 40 -9.57 -6.26 -0.45
CA ALA A 40 -10.77 -5.70 -1.04
C ALA A 40 -10.51 -4.28 -1.52
N PHE A 41 -10.91 -3.99 -2.76
CA PHE A 41 -11.03 -2.63 -3.25
C PHE A 41 -12.42 -2.11 -2.92
N LEU A 42 -12.47 -0.99 -2.21
CA LEU A 42 -13.72 -0.34 -1.81
C LEU A 42 -13.83 1.01 -2.52
N PHE A 43 -15.06 1.34 -2.96
CA PHE A 43 -15.40 2.65 -3.49
C PHE A 43 -16.25 3.40 -2.46
N TYR A 44 -15.93 4.67 -2.22
CA TYR A 44 -16.60 5.47 -1.21
C TYR A 44 -17.71 6.32 -1.82
N SER A 45 -18.85 6.43 -1.13
CA SER A 45 -20.04 7.15 -1.62
C SER A 45 -19.80 8.63 -1.92
N LYS A 46 -18.85 9.26 -1.21
CA LYS A 46 -18.43 10.66 -1.43
C LYS A 46 -17.34 10.81 -2.49
N GLY A 47 -17.04 9.75 -3.23
CA GLY A 47 -15.97 9.69 -4.22
C GLY A 47 -14.69 9.07 -3.67
N GLY A 48 -13.89 8.52 -4.58
CA GLY A 48 -12.63 7.87 -4.25
C GLY A 48 -12.79 6.40 -3.89
N GLY A 49 -11.71 5.85 -3.36
CA GLY A 49 -11.67 4.44 -3.01
C GLY A 49 -10.39 4.07 -2.28
N GLY A 50 -10.27 2.80 -1.96
CA GLY A 50 -9.11 2.30 -1.24
C GLY A 50 -8.98 0.80 -1.22
N LEU A 51 -7.75 0.36 -1.00
CA LEU A 51 -7.37 -1.03 -0.85
C LEU A 51 -7.34 -1.38 0.63
N ASN A 52 -8.14 -2.35 1.05
CA ASN A 52 -8.21 -2.84 2.41
C ASN A 52 -7.62 -4.25 2.47
N LEU A 53 -6.74 -4.50 3.43
CA LEU A 53 -6.19 -5.81 3.73
C LEU A 53 -6.78 -6.32 5.03
N TYR A 54 -7.24 -7.56 4.98
CA TYR A 54 -7.85 -8.27 6.08
C TYR A 54 -7.06 -9.53 6.38
N GLN A 55 -7.01 -9.87 7.67
CA GLN A 55 -6.52 -11.14 8.15
C GLN A 55 -7.69 -11.92 8.75
N GLN A 56 -7.79 -13.19 8.39
CA GLN A 56 -8.76 -14.10 8.99
C GLN A 56 -8.21 -14.60 10.33
N GLN A 57 -8.93 -14.36 11.41
CA GLN A 57 -8.62 -14.82 12.77
C GLN A 57 -9.90 -15.36 13.40
N ASN A 58 -9.89 -16.60 13.88
CA ASN A 58 -11.04 -17.24 14.56
C ASN A 58 -12.37 -17.13 13.78
N ASN A 59 -12.34 -17.39 12.46
CA ASN A 59 -13.48 -17.23 11.53
C ASN A 59 -14.00 -15.79 11.35
N LEU A 60 -13.33 -14.79 11.91
CA LEU A 60 -13.62 -13.38 11.69
C LEU A 60 -12.58 -12.74 10.78
N SER A 61 -13.03 -11.80 9.95
CA SER A 61 -12.15 -11.01 9.07
C SER A 61 -11.81 -9.69 9.76
N LYS A 62 -10.55 -9.50 10.15
CA LYS A 62 -10.08 -8.28 10.81
C LYS A 62 -9.26 -7.45 9.83
N ARG A 63 -9.63 -6.19 9.64
CA ARG A 63 -8.83 -5.25 8.83
C ARG A 63 -7.52 -4.96 9.56
N ILE A 64 -6.40 -5.16 8.89
CA ILE A 64 -5.05 -4.93 9.44
C ILE A 64 -4.37 -3.72 8.80
N PHE A 65 -4.77 -3.38 7.58
CA PHE A 65 -4.19 -2.27 6.83
C PHE A 65 -5.19 -1.75 5.80
N ALA A 66 -5.10 -0.45 5.48
CA ALA A 66 -5.77 0.12 4.31
C ALA A 66 -4.96 1.28 3.74
N ILE A 67 -5.08 1.50 2.44
CA ILE A 67 -4.64 2.73 1.75
C ILE A 67 -5.87 3.29 1.05
N ASP A 68 -6.17 4.55 1.35
CA ASP A 68 -7.40 5.20 0.94
C ASP A 68 -7.07 6.55 0.29
N TYR A 69 -7.75 6.83 -0.81
CA TYR A 69 -7.72 8.11 -1.50
C TYR A 69 -9.16 8.59 -1.70
N HIS A 70 -9.55 9.58 -0.92
CA HIS A 70 -10.90 10.14 -0.95
C HIS A 70 -10.89 11.60 -0.47
N PRO A 71 -11.96 12.37 -0.75
CA PRO A 71 -12.06 13.74 -0.29
C PRO A 71 -12.18 13.84 1.24
N PHE A 72 -11.56 14.88 1.80
CA PHE A 72 -11.73 15.35 3.18
C PHE A 72 -12.21 16.79 3.14
N TRP A 73 -12.98 17.19 4.15
CA TRP A 73 -13.37 18.60 4.32
C TRP A 73 -12.27 19.37 5.05
N ASP A 74 -11.66 20.34 4.39
CA ASP A 74 -10.69 21.26 4.99
C ASP A 74 -11.41 22.44 5.65
N LYS A 75 -11.34 22.51 6.98
CA LYS A 75 -12.01 23.57 7.74
C LYS A 75 -11.38 24.94 7.55
N LYS A 76 -10.09 25.02 7.22
CA LYS A 76 -9.36 26.29 7.06
C LYS A 76 -9.66 26.89 5.69
N ALA A 77 -9.57 26.08 4.65
CA ALA A 77 -9.82 26.51 3.27
C ALA A 77 -11.31 26.50 2.88
N LYS A 78 -12.18 25.88 3.72
CA LYS A 78 -13.62 25.69 3.46
C LYS A 78 -13.91 25.00 2.12
N GLU A 79 -13.09 24.01 1.79
CA GLU A 79 -13.21 23.24 0.56
C GLU A 79 -12.96 21.75 0.79
N SER A 80 -13.31 20.93 -0.21
CA SER A 80 -13.01 19.51 -0.19
C SER A 80 -11.67 19.24 -0.88
N VAL A 81 -10.74 18.61 -0.15
CA VAL A 81 -9.41 18.30 -0.64
C VAL A 81 -9.23 16.79 -0.72
N TRP A 82 -8.76 16.30 -1.86
CA TRP A 82 -8.43 14.90 -2.07
C TRP A 82 -7.12 14.54 -1.38
N ARG A 83 -7.14 13.42 -0.68
CA ARG A 83 -6.17 13.22 0.38
C ARG A 83 -5.86 11.74 0.55
N LEU A 84 -4.61 11.37 0.23
CA LEU A 84 -4.08 10.01 0.33
C LEU A 84 -3.64 9.74 1.77
N HIS A 85 -4.16 8.68 2.35
CA HIS A 85 -3.82 8.29 3.70
C HIS A 85 -3.87 6.77 3.85
N TYR A 86 -3.34 6.29 4.95
CA TYR A 86 -3.35 4.87 5.28
C TYR A 86 -3.85 4.63 6.70
N HIS A 87 -4.30 3.41 6.92
CA HIS A 87 -4.73 2.91 8.22
C HIS A 87 -3.90 1.69 8.57
N ARG A 88 -3.44 1.62 9.81
CA ARG A 88 -2.76 0.43 10.36
C ARG A 88 -3.01 0.32 11.86
N GLY A 89 -2.93 -0.89 12.39
CA GLY A 89 -2.96 -1.09 13.84
C GLY A 89 -3.56 -2.43 14.22
N GLU A 90 -3.33 -2.81 15.48
CA GLU A 90 -3.81 -4.07 16.03
C GLU A 90 -5.18 -3.93 16.67
N THR A 91 -5.54 -2.72 17.09
CA THR A 91 -6.83 -2.45 17.73
C THR A 91 -7.79 -1.72 16.80
N ASN A 92 -9.09 -1.82 17.10
CA ASN A 92 -10.14 -1.10 16.38
C ASN A 92 -9.96 0.42 16.44
N SER A 93 -9.33 0.95 17.48
CA SER A 93 -9.06 2.39 17.60
C SER A 93 -7.88 2.80 16.70
N GLU A 94 -6.83 2.00 16.60
CA GLU A 94 -5.67 2.31 15.76
C GLU A 94 -5.95 2.19 14.27
N ILE A 95 -6.72 1.18 13.85
CA ILE A 95 -7.10 0.97 12.45
C ILE A 95 -8.11 2.00 11.92
N LYS A 96 -8.66 2.84 12.80
CA LYS A 96 -9.53 3.98 12.45
C LYS A 96 -8.75 5.30 12.32
N LYS A 97 -7.48 5.34 12.73
CA LYS A 97 -6.67 6.56 12.66
C LYS A 97 -6.19 6.77 11.22
N HIS A 98 -6.61 7.87 10.62
CA HIS A 98 -6.10 8.38 9.34
C HIS A 98 -4.65 8.82 9.50
N ARG A 99 -3.74 8.28 8.68
CA ARG A 99 -2.31 8.63 8.73
C ARG A 99 -1.85 9.20 7.39
N PRO A 100 -1.18 10.37 7.36
CA PRO A 100 -0.76 11.01 6.12
C PRO A 100 0.27 10.19 5.42
N TYR A 101 0.15 10.09 4.10
CA TYR A 101 1.25 9.59 3.29
C TYR A 101 2.40 10.62 3.20
N GLN A 102 2.09 11.92 3.08
CA GLN A 102 3.09 12.99 2.84
C GLN A 102 3.44 13.84 4.07
N GLY A 103 3.09 13.40 5.28
CA GLY A 103 3.21 14.20 6.51
C GLY A 103 2.17 15.33 6.61
N GLY A 104 1.69 15.60 7.84
CA GLY A 104 0.73 16.67 8.13
C GLY A 104 -0.75 16.35 7.82
N TRP A 105 -1.63 16.58 8.81
CA TRP A 105 -3.08 16.84 8.62
C TRP A 105 -3.55 17.94 9.54
#